data_AF-A0A1B6HRJ2-F1
#
_entry.id   AF-A0A1B6HRJ2-F1
#
_cell.length_a   1.000
_cell.length_b   1.000
_cell.length_c   1.000
_cell.angle_alpha   90.00
_cell.angle_beta   90.00
_cell.angle_gamma   90.00
#
_symmetry.space_group_name_H-M   'P 1'
#
loop_
_entity.id
_entity.type
_entity.pdbx_description
1 polymer ?
#
loop_
_entity_poly.entity_id
_entity_poly.type
_entity_poly.pdbx_seq_one_letter_code
_entity_poly.pdbx_strand_id
1 'polypeptide(L)'
;SKHHLLNDNFQWKMPEEEKYVYIPYEIHEIEPEVRHHLEYYLELFHKKSCIRWIKRTYEDDYLVIKASLDDQGELVDRCYSSSVGMKGGVQYVHLTTRCLGLMPGYIPALYNIPHELMHALGFIHEQSRLDRDCYIALTKQGAQDAHANRRFTSVPTDMKFPYDINSVMQYRLSDAYLSLQGETIGPIGEDPSWQDWRKINYLYCGRKHICEDHTALCLRHKAILRKCIRDGRMQKPSDHDHLQYLYGEDN
;
A
#
# COMPACT_ATOMS: atom_id res chain seq x y z
N SER A 1 2.85 -23.82 -1.83
CA SER A 1 3.07 -22.51 -2.48
C SER A 1 2.17 -21.48 -1.81
N LYS A 2 2.67 -20.79 -0.78
CA LYS A 2 1.93 -19.76 -0.03
C LYS A 2 2.55 -18.39 -0.31
N HIS A 3 2.09 -17.72 -1.37
CA HIS A 3 2.26 -16.28 -1.53
C HIS A 3 0.95 -15.63 -1.13
N HIS A 4 0.74 -15.56 0.17
CA HIS A 4 -0.27 -14.72 0.80
C HIS A 4 0.53 -13.62 1.49
N LEU A 5 -0.01 -12.42 1.66
CA LEU A 5 0.71 -11.27 2.24
C LEU A 5 1.74 -11.65 3.30
N LEU A 6 2.92 -11.07 3.13
CA LEU A 6 4.01 -11.01 4.08
C LEU A 6 4.24 -12.35 4.77
N ASN A 7 4.89 -13.27 4.05
CA ASN A 7 5.72 -14.27 4.72
C ASN A 7 6.43 -13.52 5.87
N ASP A 8 6.20 -13.92 7.12
CA ASP A 8 6.68 -13.23 8.31
C ASP A 8 8.20 -12.93 8.24
N ASN A 9 8.92 -13.69 7.40
CA ASN A 9 10.31 -13.46 7.03
C ASN A 9 10.60 -12.08 6.41
N PHE A 10 9.62 -11.40 5.80
CA PHE A 10 9.78 -10.10 5.15
C PHE A 10 9.11 -8.94 5.91
N GLN A 11 8.64 -9.18 7.13
CA GLN A 11 8.13 -8.11 7.99
C GLN A 11 9.27 -7.51 8.80
N TRP A 12 9.19 -6.20 9.05
CA TRP A 12 10.03 -5.57 10.06
C TRP A 12 9.65 -6.11 11.44
N LYS A 13 10.61 -6.71 12.13
CA LYS A 13 10.31 -7.40 13.39
C LYS A 13 10.22 -6.42 14.53
N MET A 14 9.19 -6.59 15.36
CA MET A 14 9.15 -5.99 16.68
C MET A 14 10.20 -6.70 17.54
N PRO A 15 11.14 -5.99 18.17
CA PRO A 15 12.03 -6.62 19.15
C PRO A 15 11.21 -7.26 20.28
N GLU A 16 11.72 -8.35 20.85
CA GLU A 16 11.08 -8.98 22.01
C GLU A 16 10.95 -7.95 23.15
N GLU A 17 9.80 -7.96 23.84
CA GLU A 17 9.46 -7.06 24.96
C GLU A 17 9.19 -5.58 24.59
N GLU A 18 9.31 -5.21 23.31
CA GLU A 18 9.04 -3.84 22.86
C GLU A 18 7.62 -3.62 22.37
N LYS A 19 7.19 -2.35 22.37
CA LYS A 19 5.85 -1.93 21.90
C LYS A 19 5.88 -1.30 20.50
N TYR A 20 7.06 -1.21 19.91
CA TYR A 20 7.31 -0.46 18.68
C TYR A 20 8.09 -1.30 17.69
N VAL A 21 7.83 -1.06 16.42
CA VAL A 21 8.58 -1.64 15.30
C VAL A 21 9.48 -0.56 14.77
N TYR A 22 10.79 -0.75 14.92
CA TYR A 22 11.79 0.22 14.48
C TYR A 22 12.21 -0.05 13.05
N ILE A 23 12.26 1.02 12.27
CA ILE A 23 12.69 0.98 10.88
C ILE A 23 13.87 1.93 10.74
N PRO A 24 15.10 1.40 10.81
CA PRO A 24 16.30 2.20 10.66
C PRO A 24 16.38 2.79 9.25
N TYR A 25 16.72 4.06 9.15
CA TYR A 25 16.92 4.73 7.87
C TYR A 25 18.05 5.75 7.87
N GLU A 26 18.62 5.96 6.69
CA GLU A 26 19.53 7.05 6.35
C GLU A 26 18.87 7.93 5.27
N ILE A 27 19.26 9.21 5.21
CA ILE A 27 18.85 10.11 4.12
C ILE A 27 20.10 10.55 3.37
N HIS A 28 20.18 10.23 2.08
CA HIS A 28 21.28 10.61 1.20
C HIS A 28 20.75 11.56 0.12
N GLU A 29 21.29 12.78 0.06
CA GLU A 29 21.10 13.74 -1.05
C GLU A 29 19.68 13.76 -1.64
N ILE A 30 18.73 14.27 -0.84
CA ILE A 30 17.37 14.60 -1.31
C ILE A 30 17.18 16.11 -1.28
N GLU A 31 16.27 16.60 -2.10
CA GLU A 31 15.93 18.02 -2.15
C GLU A 31 15.36 18.50 -0.79
N PRO A 32 15.66 19.74 -0.34
CA PRO A 32 15.21 20.23 0.97
C PRO A 32 13.69 20.19 1.19
N GLU A 33 12.91 20.44 0.14
CA GLU A 33 11.45 20.41 0.20
C GLU A 33 10.92 18.97 0.36
N VAL A 34 11.54 18.01 -0.32
CA VAL A 34 11.26 16.58 -0.15
C VAL A 34 11.55 16.15 1.28
N ARG A 35 12.69 16.58 1.84
CA ARG A 35 13.05 16.30 3.24
C ARG A 35 12.01 16.84 4.22
N HIS A 36 11.55 18.06 4.03
CA HIS A 36 10.53 18.68 4.90
C HIS A 36 9.25 17.84 4.97
N HIS A 37 8.72 17.43 3.81
CA HIS A 37 7.52 16.60 3.76
C HIS A 37 7.77 15.17 4.24
N LEU A 38 8.94 14.60 3.95
CA LEU A 38 9.32 13.30 4.47
C LEU A 38 9.27 13.30 5.99
N GLU A 39 9.93 14.26 6.64
CA GLU A 39 9.96 14.39 8.10
C GLU A 39 8.55 14.52 8.70
N TYR A 40 7.65 15.27 8.05
CA TYR A 40 6.22 15.32 8.44
C TYR A 40 5.57 13.93 8.44
N TYR A 41 5.74 13.14 7.37
CA TYR A 41 5.13 11.82 7.30
C TYR A 41 5.76 10.83 8.28
N LEU A 42 7.08 10.87 8.50
CA LEU A 42 7.72 10.03 9.50
C LEU A 42 7.09 10.26 10.89
N GLU A 43 6.87 11.51 11.28
CA GLU A 43 6.18 11.88 12.52
C GLU A 43 4.70 11.47 12.52
N LEU A 44 4.01 11.57 11.37
CA LEU A 44 2.63 11.11 11.24
C LEU A 44 2.52 9.60 11.53
N PHE A 45 3.44 8.79 11.00
CA PHE A 45 3.53 7.35 11.31
C PHE A 45 3.76 7.11 12.81
N HIS A 46 4.64 7.89 13.45
CA HIS A 46 4.90 7.76 14.90
C HIS A 46 3.64 8.05 15.72
N LYS A 47 2.84 9.04 15.31
CA LYS A 47 1.60 9.44 15.97
C LYS A 47 0.44 8.47 15.75
N LYS A 48 0.35 7.86 14.57
CA LYS A 48 -0.81 7.06 14.14
C LYS A 48 -0.62 5.54 14.31
N SER A 49 0.61 5.10 14.60
CA SER A 49 0.95 3.67 14.72
C SER A 49 2.07 3.40 15.71
N CYS A 50 2.44 2.13 15.85
CA CYS A 50 3.63 1.68 16.58
C CYS A 50 4.91 1.69 15.72
N ILE A 51 4.83 2.10 14.45
CA ILE A 51 6.01 2.18 13.57
C ILE A 51 6.89 3.36 14.01
N ARG A 52 8.19 3.13 14.13
CA ARG A 52 9.19 4.12 14.51
C ARG A 52 10.30 4.16 13.48
N TRP A 53 10.20 5.13 12.58
CA TRP A 53 11.30 5.48 11.68
C TRP A 53 12.43 6.13 12.49
N ILE A 54 13.57 5.46 12.60
CA ILE A 54 14.71 5.93 13.40
C ILE A 54 15.93 6.15 12.52
N LYS A 55 16.75 7.15 12.86
CA LYS A 55 18.04 7.31 12.19
C LYS A 55 18.88 6.06 12.46
N ARG A 56 19.35 5.44 11.38
CA ARG A 56 20.19 4.26 11.47
C ARG A 56 21.49 4.57 12.22
N THR A 57 21.96 3.59 12.97
CA THR A 57 23.23 3.59 13.68
C THR A 57 24.12 2.44 13.21
N TYR A 58 23.77 1.20 13.54
CA TYR A 58 24.56 0.00 13.24
C TYR A 58 23.72 -1.16 12.70
N GLU A 59 22.41 -0.95 12.50
CA GLU A 59 21.49 -1.99 12.07
C GLU A 59 21.84 -2.47 10.64
N ASP A 60 21.83 -3.80 10.45
CA ASP A 60 22.15 -4.43 9.16
C ASP A 60 21.01 -4.27 8.14
N ASP A 61 19.77 -4.36 8.61
CA ASP A 61 18.55 -4.16 7.81
C ASP A 61 18.08 -2.71 7.96
N TYR A 62 18.12 -1.95 6.88
CA TYR A 62 17.78 -0.52 6.93
C TYR A 62 17.42 0.05 5.56
N LEU A 63 16.83 1.24 5.58
CA LEU A 63 16.48 1.99 4.39
C LEU A 63 17.48 3.12 4.11
N VAL A 64 17.79 3.34 2.84
CA VAL A 64 18.40 4.57 2.35
C VAL A 64 17.35 5.33 1.57
N ILE A 65 17.01 6.53 2.03
CA ILE A 65 16.08 7.43 1.36
C ILE A 65 16.90 8.41 0.52
N LYS A 66 16.70 8.42 -0.79
CA LYS A 66 17.51 9.20 -1.74
C LYS A 66 16.71 9.69 -2.95
N ALA A 67 17.28 10.60 -3.73
CA ALA A 67 16.67 11.01 -5.00
C ALA A 67 16.70 9.87 -6.03
N SER A 68 15.73 9.85 -6.94
CA SER A 68 15.80 9.07 -8.18
C SER A 68 16.47 9.91 -9.26
N LEU A 69 17.59 9.42 -9.80
CA LEU A 69 18.37 10.07 -10.85
C LEU A 69 18.43 9.19 -12.10
N ASP A 70 18.54 9.82 -13.27
CA ASP A 70 18.87 9.12 -14.52
C ASP A 70 20.39 8.94 -14.68
N ASP A 71 20.81 8.37 -15.81
CA ASP A 71 22.23 8.09 -16.11
C ASP A 71 23.08 9.37 -16.25
N GLN A 72 22.46 10.54 -16.38
CA GLN A 72 23.12 11.83 -16.46
C GLN A 72 23.18 12.54 -15.09
N GLY A 73 22.53 11.97 -14.07
CA GLY A 73 22.43 12.56 -12.73
C GLY A 73 21.28 13.54 -12.57
N GLU A 74 20.32 13.55 -13.49
CA GLU A 74 19.16 14.44 -13.44
C GLU A 74 17.97 13.82 -12.71
N LEU A 75 17.17 14.64 -12.04
CA LEU A 75 16.00 14.19 -11.29
C LEU A 75 14.96 13.54 -12.21
N VAL A 76 14.51 12.36 -11.83
CA VAL A 76 13.46 11.59 -12.53
C VAL A 76 12.12 11.75 -11.84
N ASP A 77 11.06 11.85 -12.64
CA ASP A 77 9.67 11.77 -12.20
C ASP A 77 9.28 10.32 -11.87
N ARG A 78 9.86 9.79 -10.79
CA ARG A 78 9.57 8.45 -10.28
C ARG A 78 9.84 8.34 -8.78
N CYS A 79 8.77 8.20 -8.01
CA CYS A 79 8.82 7.73 -6.64
C CYS A 79 8.74 6.19 -6.68
N TYR A 80 9.56 5.51 -5.86
CA TYR A 80 9.44 4.06 -5.68
C TYR A 80 10.21 3.56 -4.46
N SER A 81 9.69 2.54 -3.79
CA SER A 81 10.46 1.65 -2.94
C SER A 81 11.06 0.53 -3.79
N SER A 82 12.35 0.26 -3.58
CA SER A 82 13.07 -0.84 -4.25
C SER A 82 12.59 -2.24 -3.84
N SER A 83 11.78 -2.34 -2.78
CA SER A 83 11.28 -3.61 -2.26
C SER A 83 9.95 -3.43 -1.52
N VAL A 84 9.21 -4.53 -1.45
CA VAL A 84 8.00 -4.65 -0.62
C VAL A 84 8.38 -5.40 0.65
N GLY A 85 8.31 -4.73 1.80
CA GLY A 85 8.71 -5.27 3.10
C GLY A 85 10.21 -5.15 3.38
N MET A 86 10.66 -5.84 4.43
CA MET A 86 12.07 -5.99 4.82
C MET A 86 12.68 -7.14 4.02
N LYS A 87 13.55 -6.82 3.06
CA LYS A 87 14.18 -7.83 2.17
C LYS A 87 15.44 -8.47 2.77
N GLY A 88 16.02 -7.82 3.79
CA GLY A 88 17.36 -8.06 4.32
C GLY A 88 18.42 -7.10 3.74
N GLY A 89 19.31 -6.61 4.59
CA GLY A 89 20.35 -5.65 4.24
C GLY A 89 19.82 -4.26 3.85
N VAL A 90 20.61 -3.53 3.06
CA VAL A 90 20.23 -2.19 2.59
C VAL A 90 19.14 -2.25 1.51
N GLN A 91 18.07 -1.47 1.72
CA GLN A 91 17.01 -1.22 0.74
C GLN A 91 16.80 0.28 0.54
N TYR A 92 16.18 0.66 -0.57
CA TYR A 92 16.07 2.06 -1.00
C TYR A 92 14.62 2.51 -1.13
N VAL A 93 14.37 3.76 -0.75
CA VAL A 93 13.16 4.51 -1.07
C VAL A 93 13.59 5.76 -1.82
N HIS A 94 13.00 5.95 -3.00
CA HIS A 94 13.31 7.06 -3.88
C HIS A 94 12.20 8.10 -3.87
N LEU A 95 12.57 9.35 -3.59
CA LEU A 95 11.67 10.50 -3.54
C LEU A 95 12.34 11.68 -4.23
N THR A 96 11.60 12.40 -5.05
CA THR A 96 12.07 13.61 -5.75
C THR A 96 10.96 14.66 -5.77
N THR A 97 11.33 15.93 -5.89
CA THR A 97 10.40 17.04 -6.11
C THR A 97 9.49 16.80 -7.33
N ARG A 98 10.00 16.11 -8.35
CA ARG A 98 9.25 15.76 -9.56
C ARG A 98 8.11 14.80 -9.26
N CYS A 99 8.41 13.65 -8.65
CA CYS A 99 7.37 12.65 -8.37
C CYS A 99 6.42 13.05 -7.24
N LEU A 100 6.79 14.03 -6.43
CA LEU A 100 5.90 14.62 -5.43
C LEU A 100 5.08 15.80 -5.97
N GLY A 101 5.24 16.18 -7.23
CA GLY A 101 4.51 17.29 -7.85
C GLY A 101 4.81 18.65 -7.21
N LEU A 102 6.02 18.82 -6.65
CA LEU A 102 6.48 20.03 -5.98
C LEU A 102 7.10 21.04 -6.97
N MET A 103 7.30 20.64 -8.23
CA MET A 103 7.77 21.54 -9.28
C MET A 103 6.70 22.58 -9.65
N PRO A 104 7.09 23.83 -10.01
CA PRO A 104 6.14 24.84 -10.44
C PRO A 104 5.21 24.35 -11.57
N GLY A 105 3.90 24.52 -11.40
CA GLY A 105 2.88 24.12 -12.37
C GLY A 105 2.41 22.66 -12.27
N TYR A 106 2.95 21.87 -11.33
CA TYR A 106 2.47 20.52 -11.04
C TYR A 106 1.43 20.54 -9.92
N ILE A 107 0.59 19.51 -9.87
CA ILE A 107 -0.35 19.28 -8.76
C ILE A 107 0.39 18.45 -7.71
N PRO A 108 0.49 18.89 -6.44
CA PRO A 108 1.15 18.12 -5.39
C PRO A 108 0.59 16.71 -5.25
N ALA A 109 1.50 15.76 -5.13
CA ALA A 109 1.22 14.33 -4.96
C ALA A 109 1.92 13.79 -3.71
N LEU A 110 1.80 14.53 -2.59
CA LEU A 110 2.50 14.22 -1.34
C LEU A 110 2.16 12.84 -0.76
N TYR A 111 0.98 12.28 -1.11
CA TYR A 111 0.60 10.91 -0.78
C TYR A 111 1.59 9.85 -1.30
N ASN A 112 2.45 10.18 -2.26
CA ASN A 112 3.51 9.28 -2.72
C ASN A 112 4.55 9.00 -1.64
N ILE A 113 4.81 9.92 -0.68
CA ILE A 113 5.71 9.65 0.43
C ILE A 113 5.20 8.49 1.29
N PRO A 114 4.00 8.56 1.91
CA PRO A 114 3.51 7.45 2.70
C PRO A 114 3.23 6.20 1.86
N HIS A 115 2.94 6.32 0.56
CA HIS A 115 2.86 5.17 -0.36
C HIS A 115 4.16 4.36 -0.38
N GLU A 116 5.30 5.01 -0.63
CA GLU A 116 6.60 4.31 -0.67
C GLU A 116 7.03 3.79 0.71
N LEU A 117 6.71 4.52 1.77
CA LEU A 117 6.92 4.04 3.13
C LEU A 117 6.06 2.80 3.44
N MET A 118 4.82 2.75 2.94
CA MET A 118 3.96 1.57 3.06
C MET A 118 4.45 0.38 2.23
N HIS A 119 5.02 0.60 1.04
CA HIS A 119 5.74 -0.46 0.33
C HIS A 119 6.89 -1.02 1.16
N ALA A 120 7.71 -0.16 1.77
CA ALA A 120 8.78 -0.61 2.66
C ALA A 120 8.27 -1.40 3.89
N LEU A 121 7.03 -1.14 4.32
CA LEU A 121 6.33 -1.91 5.35
C LEU A 121 5.70 -3.22 4.85
N GLY A 122 5.71 -3.47 3.55
CA GLY A 122 5.19 -4.73 2.98
C GLY A 122 3.79 -4.66 2.41
N PHE A 123 3.18 -3.46 2.34
CA PHE A 123 1.92 -3.28 1.67
C PHE A 123 2.14 -3.26 0.16
N ILE A 124 1.25 -3.91 -0.58
CA ILE A 124 1.22 -3.83 -2.03
C ILE A 124 0.04 -3.00 -2.50
N HIS A 125 -0.01 -2.75 -3.80
CA HIS A 125 -1.07 -1.96 -4.38
C HIS A 125 -2.48 -2.55 -4.19
N GLU A 126 -3.45 -1.70 -3.88
CA GLU A 126 -4.83 -2.11 -3.66
C GLU A 126 -5.46 -2.66 -4.95
N GLN A 127 -5.14 -2.07 -6.11
CA GLN A 127 -5.56 -2.58 -7.42
C GLN A 127 -4.85 -3.86 -7.86
N SER A 128 -3.98 -4.45 -7.04
CA SER A 128 -3.41 -5.77 -7.33
C SER A 128 -4.12 -6.88 -6.58
N ARG A 129 -5.12 -6.56 -5.74
CA ARG A 129 -5.89 -7.58 -5.00
C ARG A 129 -6.67 -8.51 -5.94
N LEU A 130 -6.94 -9.72 -5.46
CA LEU A 130 -7.76 -10.73 -6.17
C LEU A 130 -9.20 -10.26 -6.38
N ASP A 131 -9.72 -9.46 -5.46
CA ASP A 131 -11.10 -8.99 -5.46
C ASP A 131 -11.29 -7.63 -6.15
N ARG A 132 -10.24 -7.05 -6.73
CA ARG A 132 -10.31 -5.72 -7.36
C ARG A 132 -11.38 -5.63 -8.44
N ASP A 133 -11.61 -6.70 -9.20
CA ASP A 133 -12.56 -6.74 -10.33
C ASP A 133 -14.02 -6.61 -9.85
N CYS A 134 -14.23 -6.66 -8.53
CA CYS A 134 -15.49 -6.38 -7.87
C CYS A 134 -15.71 -4.88 -7.64
N TYR A 135 -14.63 -4.10 -7.60
CA TYR A 135 -14.60 -2.67 -7.24
C TYR A 135 -14.26 -1.76 -8.42
N ILE A 136 -13.28 -2.17 -9.24
CA ILE A 136 -12.77 -1.40 -10.36
C ILE A 136 -12.78 -2.23 -11.64
N ALA A 137 -12.89 -1.57 -12.78
CA ALA A 137 -12.73 -2.17 -14.09
C ALA A 137 -11.73 -1.36 -14.93
N LEU A 138 -10.99 -2.04 -15.82
CA LEU A 138 -10.20 -1.35 -16.85
C LEU A 138 -11.14 -0.75 -17.90
N THR A 139 -10.91 0.52 -18.25
CA THR A 139 -11.55 1.12 -19.41
C THR A 139 -10.92 0.60 -20.70
N LYS A 140 -11.56 0.87 -21.84
CA LYS A 140 -10.97 0.55 -23.15
C LYS A 140 -9.60 1.19 -23.34
N GLN A 141 -9.42 2.42 -22.86
CA GLN A 141 -8.14 3.13 -22.91
C GLN A 141 -7.12 2.47 -21.98
N GLY A 142 -7.53 2.11 -20.76
CA GLY A 142 -6.66 1.40 -19.81
C GLY A 142 -6.22 0.03 -20.30
N ALA A 143 -7.08 -0.68 -21.05
CA ALA A 143 -6.73 -1.97 -21.65
C ALA A 143 -5.67 -1.84 -22.78
N GLN A 144 -5.65 -0.70 -23.48
CA GLN A 144 -4.65 -0.38 -24.50
C GLN A 144 -3.34 0.15 -23.90
N ASP A 145 -3.40 0.70 -22.68
CA ASP A 145 -2.23 1.05 -21.90
C ASP A 145 -1.56 -0.22 -21.35
N ALA A 146 -0.46 -0.61 -22.00
CA ALA A 146 0.31 -1.79 -21.60
C ALA A 146 0.83 -1.71 -20.16
N HIS A 147 1.06 -0.51 -19.60
CA HIS A 147 1.47 -0.37 -18.20
C HIS A 147 0.28 -0.60 -17.27
N ALA A 148 -0.87 0.02 -17.52
CA ALA A 148 -2.08 -0.17 -16.73
C ALA A 148 -2.53 -1.65 -16.74
N ASN A 149 -2.50 -2.30 -17.90
CA ASN A 149 -2.86 -3.69 -18.07
C ASN A 149 -1.87 -4.65 -17.37
N ARG A 150 -0.55 -4.40 -17.46
CA ARG A 150 0.47 -5.19 -16.75
C ARG A 150 0.39 -5.06 -15.23
N ARG A 151 -0.15 -3.94 -14.72
CA ARG A 151 -0.35 -3.68 -13.29
C ARG A 151 -1.64 -4.30 -12.76
N PHE A 152 -2.42 -4.94 -13.64
CA PHE A 152 -3.62 -5.73 -13.35
C PHE A 152 -3.28 -7.18 -12.98
N THR A 153 -2.17 -7.38 -12.26
CA THR A 153 -1.77 -8.70 -11.74
C THR A 153 -2.44 -8.95 -10.40
N SER A 154 -3.09 -10.12 -10.29
CA SER A 154 -3.76 -10.55 -9.07
C SER A 154 -2.76 -11.16 -8.08
N VAL A 155 -2.62 -10.57 -6.91
CA VAL A 155 -1.82 -11.10 -5.79
C VAL A 155 -2.77 -11.46 -4.64
N PRO A 156 -2.60 -12.62 -3.97
CA PRO A 156 -3.44 -13.04 -2.83
C PRO A 156 -3.17 -12.17 -1.59
N THR A 157 -3.70 -10.94 -1.59
CA THR A 157 -3.34 -9.92 -0.60
C THR A 157 -4.52 -9.12 -0.12
N ASP A 158 -5.58 -9.80 0.32
CA ASP A 158 -6.77 -9.10 0.82
C ASP A 158 -6.74 -8.83 2.34
N MET A 159 -5.92 -9.57 3.11
CA MET A 159 -5.97 -9.68 4.58
C MET A 159 -7.39 -9.89 5.12
N LYS A 160 -8.36 -10.29 4.29
CA LYS A 160 -9.79 -10.24 4.58
C LYS A 160 -10.30 -8.83 4.99
N PHE A 161 -9.54 -7.78 4.70
CA PHE A 161 -9.93 -6.38 4.84
C PHE A 161 -10.86 -5.97 3.69
N PRO A 162 -11.85 -5.10 3.94
CA PRO A 162 -12.62 -4.45 2.89
C PRO A 162 -11.70 -3.72 1.89
N TYR A 163 -12.07 -3.78 0.60
CA TYR A 163 -11.37 -3.04 -0.45
C TYR A 163 -11.46 -1.53 -0.18
N ASP A 164 -10.30 -0.86 -0.22
CA ASP A 164 -10.21 0.56 0.07
C ASP A 164 -9.86 1.36 -1.18
N ILE A 165 -10.90 1.82 -1.90
CA ILE A 165 -10.76 2.54 -3.17
C ILE A 165 -10.00 3.87 -3.03
N ASN A 166 -9.85 4.38 -1.80
CA ASN A 166 -9.13 5.62 -1.50
C ASN A 166 -7.82 5.40 -0.73
N SER A 167 -7.35 4.16 -0.65
CA SER A 167 -6.04 3.84 -0.06
C SER A 167 -4.93 4.61 -0.77
N VAL A 168 -3.87 5.01 -0.05
CA VAL A 168 -2.63 5.49 -0.69
C VAL A 168 -2.02 4.43 -1.58
N MET A 169 -2.28 3.15 -1.32
CA MET A 169 -1.82 2.03 -2.15
C MET A 169 -2.70 1.80 -3.39
N GLN A 170 -3.85 2.46 -3.51
CA GLN A 170 -4.63 2.46 -4.75
C GLN A 170 -3.98 3.43 -5.73
N TYR A 171 -3.54 2.94 -6.88
CA TYR A 171 -3.08 3.84 -7.92
C TYR A 171 -4.18 4.83 -8.30
N ARG A 172 -3.81 6.11 -8.22
CA ARG A 172 -4.51 7.19 -8.91
C ARG A 172 -4.31 6.94 -10.38
N LEU A 173 -5.37 6.54 -11.06
CA LEU A 173 -5.32 6.43 -12.49
C LEU A 173 -6.35 7.35 -13.10
N SER A 174 -5.84 8.02 -14.12
CA SER A 174 -6.48 8.58 -15.30
C SER A 174 -7.73 7.82 -15.76
N ASP A 175 -8.26 8.22 -16.91
CA ASP A 175 -9.36 7.58 -17.65
C ASP A 175 -9.18 6.06 -17.95
N ALA A 176 -8.14 5.40 -17.41
CA ALA A 176 -7.83 3.98 -17.53
C ALA A 176 -8.67 3.06 -16.62
N TYR A 177 -9.29 3.56 -15.53
CA TYR A 177 -10.05 2.75 -14.57
C TYR A 177 -11.41 3.35 -14.27
N LEU A 178 -12.39 2.48 -14.01
CA LEU A 178 -13.77 2.84 -13.68
C LEU A 178 -14.15 2.24 -12.32
N SER A 179 -14.73 3.04 -11.42
CA SER A 179 -15.34 2.50 -10.20
C SER A 179 -16.69 1.87 -10.54
N LEU A 180 -16.93 0.67 -10.02
CA LEU A 180 -18.18 -0.06 -10.19
C LEU A 180 -19.21 0.28 -9.11
N GLN A 181 -18.84 1.09 -8.12
CA GLN A 181 -19.74 1.63 -7.10
C GLN A 181 -19.89 3.16 -7.17
N GLY A 182 -19.20 3.82 -8.11
CA GLY A 182 -19.36 5.23 -8.44
C GLY A 182 -18.50 6.18 -7.60
N GLU A 183 -17.59 5.66 -6.77
CA GLU A 183 -16.64 6.47 -6.01
C GLU A 183 -15.44 6.92 -6.85
N THR A 184 -14.78 7.99 -6.40
CA THR A 184 -13.49 8.44 -6.95
C THR A 184 -12.41 7.42 -6.63
N ILE A 185 -11.61 7.03 -7.63
CA ILE A 185 -10.50 6.08 -7.47
C ILE A 185 -9.23 6.79 -7.02
N GLY A 186 -8.59 6.24 -6.00
CA GLY A 186 -7.28 6.67 -5.50
C GLY A 186 -7.37 7.66 -4.35
N PRO A 187 -6.22 8.18 -3.88
CA PRO A 187 -6.15 8.94 -2.63
C PRO A 187 -6.95 10.24 -2.70
N ILE A 188 -7.76 10.45 -1.66
CA ILE A 188 -8.47 11.71 -1.42
C ILE A 188 -7.62 12.52 -0.43
N GLY A 189 -6.90 13.50 -0.95
CA GLY A 189 -5.93 14.28 -0.17
C GLY A 189 -4.54 13.65 -0.18
N GLU A 190 -3.77 13.97 0.86
CA GLU A 190 -2.33 13.70 0.93
C GLU A 190 -1.97 12.62 1.97
N ASP A 191 -2.88 12.28 2.88
CA ASP A 191 -2.64 11.33 3.97
C ASP A 191 -3.12 9.90 3.66
N PRO A 192 -2.53 8.87 4.29
CA PRO A 192 -3.09 7.52 4.28
C PRO A 192 -4.54 7.49 4.74
N SER A 193 -5.33 6.63 4.09
CA SER A 193 -6.72 6.44 4.48
C SER A 193 -6.80 5.89 5.91
N TRP A 194 -7.96 6.01 6.54
CA TRP A 194 -8.18 5.40 7.85
C TRP A 194 -8.05 3.86 7.80
N GLN A 195 -8.34 3.22 6.66
CA GLN A 195 -8.16 1.79 6.47
C GLN A 195 -6.67 1.43 6.29
N ASP A 196 -5.87 2.29 5.65
CA ASP A 196 -4.41 2.12 5.58
C ASP A 196 -3.80 2.09 7.00
N TRP A 197 -4.19 3.03 7.85
CA TRP A 197 -3.77 3.01 9.26
C TRP A 197 -4.28 1.78 10.00
N ARG A 198 -5.48 1.27 9.71
CA ARG A 198 -5.98 0.02 10.30
C ARG A 198 -5.18 -1.19 9.84
N LYS A 199 -4.79 -1.25 8.57
CA LYS A 199 -3.93 -2.29 8.00
C LYS A 199 -2.56 -2.30 8.68
N ILE A 200 -1.90 -1.13 8.79
CA ILE A 200 -0.62 -0.97 9.50
C ILE A 200 -0.72 -1.44 10.95
N ASN A 201 -1.72 -0.95 11.68
CA ASN A 201 -1.86 -1.26 13.11
C ASN A 201 -2.26 -2.71 13.37
N TYR A 202 -3.05 -3.33 12.47
CA TYR A 202 -3.39 -4.75 12.55
C TYR A 202 -2.14 -5.62 12.37
N LEU A 203 -1.33 -5.28 11.36
CA LEU A 203 -0.14 -6.05 11.01
C LEU A 203 0.97 -5.93 12.06
N TYR A 204 1.25 -4.71 12.53
CA TYR A 204 2.44 -4.44 13.35
C TYR A 204 2.16 -4.16 14.82
N CYS A 205 0.96 -3.68 15.17
CA CYS A 205 0.72 -3.04 16.47
C CYS A 205 -0.25 -3.82 17.35
N GLY A 206 -0.53 -5.08 17.02
CA GLY A 206 -1.45 -5.94 17.76
C GLY A 206 -2.91 -5.45 17.76
N ARG A 207 -3.28 -4.55 16.84
CA ARG A 207 -4.66 -4.06 16.77
C ARG A 207 -5.56 -5.15 16.21
N LYS A 208 -6.76 -5.26 16.77
CA LYS A 208 -7.81 -6.16 16.29
C LYS A 208 -8.21 -5.87 14.84
N HIS A 209 -8.65 -6.91 14.14
CA HIS A 209 -9.08 -6.83 12.76
C HIS A 209 -10.24 -5.83 12.61
N ILE A 210 -10.30 -5.09 11.50
CA ILE A 210 -11.33 -4.07 11.23
C ILE A 210 -12.77 -4.60 11.34
N CYS A 211 -12.97 -5.89 11.04
CA CYS A 211 -14.30 -6.50 11.13
C CYS A 211 -14.79 -6.77 12.56
N GLU A 212 -13.94 -6.61 13.59
CA GLU A 212 -14.38 -6.73 14.98
C GLU A 212 -15.17 -5.50 15.45
N ASP A 213 -14.88 -4.32 14.90
CA ASP A 213 -15.52 -3.06 15.28
C ASP A 213 -16.25 -2.35 14.11
N HIS A 214 -16.07 -2.80 12.87
CA HIS A 214 -16.77 -2.27 11.67
C HIS A 214 -17.52 -3.38 10.92
N THR A 215 -18.34 -4.15 11.63
CA THR A 215 -19.08 -5.29 11.09
C THR A 215 -19.91 -4.95 9.86
N ALA A 216 -20.59 -3.80 9.84
CA ALA A 216 -21.42 -3.38 8.71
C ALA A 216 -20.60 -3.16 7.42
N LEU A 217 -19.38 -2.61 7.53
CA LEU A 217 -18.48 -2.44 6.40
C LEU A 217 -18.04 -3.80 5.84
N CYS A 218 -17.65 -4.72 6.72
CA CYS A 218 -17.24 -6.05 6.31
C CYS A 218 -18.38 -6.89 5.72
N LEU A 219 -19.60 -6.78 6.27
CA LEU A 219 -20.78 -7.43 5.70
C LEU A 219 -21.11 -6.91 4.31
N ARG A 220 -21.00 -5.58 4.09
CA ARG A 220 -21.15 -4.97 2.77
C ARG A 220 -20.10 -5.48 1.78
N HIS A 221 -18.84 -5.52 2.20
CA HIS A 221 -17.75 -6.06 1.39
C HIS A 221 -18.01 -7.52 0.99
N LYS A 222 -18.35 -8.40 1.94
CA LYS A 222 -18.72 -9.79 1.65
C LYS A 222 -19.91 -9.89 0.67
N ALA A 223 -20.92 -9.02 0.81
CA ALA A 223 -22.04 -8.99 -0.12
C ALA A 223 -21.62 -8.61 -1.55
N ILE A 224 -20.69 -7.65 -1.69
CA ILE A 224 -20.09 -7.27 -2.99
C ILE A 224 -19.35 -8.46 -3.59
N LEU A 225 -18.48 -9.13 -2.81
CA LEU A 225 -17.72 -10.29 -3.29
C LEU A 225 -18.63 -11.44 -3.75
N ARG A 226 -19.64 -11.79 -2.94
CA ARG A 226 -20.62 -12.82 -3.30
C ARG A 226 -21.36 -12.47 -4.59
N LYS A 227 -21.75 -11.20 -4.78
CA LYS A 227 -22.39 -10.74 -6.02
C LYS A 227 -21.42 -10.85 -7.19
N CYS A 228 -20.20 -10.39 -7.02
CA CYS A 228 -19.14 -10.43 -8.02
C CYS A 228 -18.82 -11.86 -8.52
N ILE A 229 -18.79 -12.84 -7.61
CA ILE A 229 -18.66 -14.26 -7.94
C ILE A 229 -19.87 -14.77 -8.73
N ARG A 230 -21.10 -14.44 -8.30
CA ARG A 230 -22.32 -14.81 -9.05
C ARG A 230 -22.37 -14.21 -10.45
N ASP A 231 -21.84 -12.99 -10.60
CA ASP A 231 -21.75 -12.29 -11.89
C ASP A 231 -20.60 -12.83 -12.77
N GLY A 232 -19.79 -13.78 -12.29
CA GLY A 232 -18.65 -14.34 -13.03
C GLY A 232 -17.44 -13.41 -13.16
N ARG A 233 -17.40 -12.30 -12.41
CA ARG A 233 -16.30 -11.32 -12.45
C ARG A 233 -15.13 -11.66 -11.53
N MET A 234 -15.36 -12.52 -10.54
CA MET A 234 -14.33 -13.04 -9.65
C MET A 234 -14.48 -14.54 -9.58
N GLN A 235 -13.36 -15.27 -9.66
CA GLN A 235 -13.36 -16.71 -9.47
C GLN A 235 -13.73 -17.04 -8.02
N LYS A 236 -14.62 -18.02 -7.82
CA LYS A 236 -14.90 -18.54 -6.48
C LYS A 236 -13.59 -19.09 -5.88
N PRO A 237 -13.17 -18.65 -4.68
CA PRO A 237 -11.99 -19.21 -4.02
C PRO A 237 -12.13 -20.73 -3.85
N SER A 238 -11.02 -21.45 -4.01
CA SER A 238 -10.97 -22.91 -3.82
C SER A 238 -10.51 -23.30 -2.41
N ASP A 239 -9.91 -22.39 -1.65
CA ASP A 239 -9.44 -22.67 -0.31
C ASP A 239 -10.54 -22.48 0.74
N HIS A 240 -10.49 -23.34 1.76
CA HIS A 240 -11.48 -23.40 2.82
C HIS A 240 -11.57 -22.09 3.62
N ASP A 241 -10.45 -21.42 3.87
CA ASP A 241 -10.41 -20.24 4.74
C ASP A 241 -11.07 -19.01 4.10
N HIS A 242 -10.94 -18.84 2.78
CA HIS A 242 -11.65 -17.77 2.05
C HIS A 242 -13.12 -18.13 1.86
N LEU A 243 -13.47 -19.40 1.66
CA LEU A 243 -14.87 -19.83 1.63
C LEU A 243 -15.55 -19.57 2.98
N GLN A 244 -14.90 -19.94 4.09
CA GLN A 244 -15.44 -19.72 5.44
C GLN A 244 -15.57 -18.21 5.74
N TYR A 245 -14.59 -17.41 5.32
CA TYR A 245 -14.72 -15.95 5.41
C TYR A 245 -15.92 -15.42 4.61
N LEU A 246 -16.06 -15.86 3.36
CA LEU A 246 -17.06 -15.36 2.44
C LEU A 246 -18.46 -15.81 2.81
N TYR A 247 -18.69 -17.06 3.22
CA TYR A 247 -20.02 -17.65 3.37
C TYR A 247 -20.38 -17.97 4.82
N GLY A 248 -19.39 -18.15 5.71
CA GLY A 248 -19.63 -18.57 7.09
C GLY A 248 -20.10 -20.01 7.22
N GLU A 249 -19.76 -20.86 6.25
CA GLU A 249 -20.13 -22.28 6.21
C GLU A 249 -19.11 -23.14 6.99
N ASP A 250 -19.44 -23.47 8.24
CA ASP A 250 -19.21 -24.83 8.74
C ASP A 250 -20.47 -25.64 8.39
N ASN A 251 -20.50 -26.23 7.17
CA ASN A 251 -21.31 -27.38 6.70
C ASN A 251 -21.66 -27.29 5.21
#